data_AF-A0A1Q7N1B0-F1
#
_entry.id   AF-A0A1Q7N1B0-F1
#
_cell.length_a   1.000
_cell.length_b   1.000
_cell.length_c   1.000
_cell.angle_alpha   90.00
_cell.angle_beta   90.00
_cell.angle_gamma   90.00
#
_symmetry.space_group_name_H-M   'P 1'
#
loop_
_entity.id
_entity.type
_entity.pdbx_description
1 polymer ?
#
loop_
_entity_poly.entity_id
_entity_poly.type
_entity_poly.pdbx_seq_one_letter_code
_entity_poly.pdbx_strand_id
1 'polypeptide(L)'
;MACARCLEPVVQPVARNFDLLYRPLGVDAGQKELSVTTTEAEVSYYQGEGLLLEDAVREQVLLALPLKVICREDCKGLCPHCGKNLNTEQCSCAEPLEDPRWSALKEIRNKLEH
;
A
#
# COMPACT_ATOMS: atom_id res chain seq x y z
N MET A 1 -4.52 -3.80 11.41
CA MET A 1 -4.85 -2.58 10.62
C MET A 1 -6.36 -2.44 10.54
N ALA A 2 -6.91 -1.27 10.19
CA ALA A 2 -8.36 -1.11 10.01
C ALA A 2 -8.74 -1.35 8.53
N CYS A 3 -9.91 -1.96 8.31
CA CYS A 3 -10.45 -2.14 6.96
C CYS A 3 -10.71 -0.76 6.33
N ALA A 4 -10.20 -0.55 5.12
CA ALA A 4 -10.38 0.70 4.38
C ALA A 4 -11.85 0.98 3.97
N ARG A 5 -12.75 0.00 4.11
CA ARG A 5 -14.18 0.14 3.77
C ARG A 5 -15.08 0.26 5.00
N CYS A 6 -14.95 -0.64 5.99
CA CYS A 6 -15.84 -0.70 7.15
C CYS A 6 -15.18 -0.32 8.48
N LEU A 7 -13.88 -0.01 8.48
CA LEU A 7 -13.07 0.31 9.67
C LEU A 7 -12.92 -0.82 10.72
N GLU A 8 -13.49 -2.00 10.47
CA GLU A 8 -13.29 -3.16 11.33
C GLU A 8 -11.81 -3.58 11.38
N PRO A 9 -11.32 -4.11 12.51
CA PRO A 9 -9.97 -4.65 12.61
C PRO A 9 -9.72 -5.77 11.59
N VAL A 10 -8.57 -5.71 10.92
CA VAL A 10 -8.07 -6.72 9.99
C VAL A 10 -6.72 -7.22 10.48
N VAL A 11 -6.62 -8.54 10.57
CA VAL A 11 -5.37 -9.29 10.78
C VAL A 11 -5.04 -9.99 9.46
N GLN A 12 -3.90 -9.66 8.87
CA GLN A 12 -3.40 -10.37 7.70
C GLN A 12 -1.93 -10.77 7.92
N PRO A 13 -1.49 -11.91 7.38
CA PRO A 13 -0.07 -12.22 7.33
C PRO A 13 0.64 -11.25 6.37
N VAL A 14 1.84 -10.83 6.75
CA VAL A 14 2.73 -10.04 5.89
C VAL A 14 3.97 -10.89 5.66
N ALA A 15 4.24 -11.20 4.40
CA ALA A 15 5.40 -11.99 3.99
C ALA A 15 6.06 -11.29 2.81
N ARG A 16 7.37 -11.05 2.92
CA ARG A 16 8.19 -10.45 1.86
C ARG A 16 9.59 -11.03 1.94
N ASN A 17 10.12 -11.41 0.79
CA ASN A 17 11.51 -11.81 0.65
C ASN A 17 12.32 -10.61 0.15
N PHE A 18 13.53 -10.45 0.66
CA PHE A 18 14.45 -9.40 0.27
C PHE A 18 15.89 -9.87 0.48
N ASP A 19 16.79 -9.33 -0.33
CA ASP A 19 18.22 -9.53 -0.23
C ASP A 19 18.88 -8.16 -0.09
N LEU A 20 19.88 -8.04 0.77
CA LEU A 20 20.63 -6.80 1.00
C LEU A 20 22.13 -7.08 0.89
N LEU A 21 22.85 -6.20 0.19
CA LEU A 21 24.29 -6.31 0.00
C LEU A 21 25.01 -5.33 0.94
N TYR A 22 25.93 -5.87 1.73
CA TYR A 22 26.73 -5.10 2.68
C TYR A 22 28.22 -5.28 2.44
N ARG A 23 29.00 -4.20 2.64
CA ARG A 23 30.47 -4.21 2.62
C ARG A 23 31.07 -3.47 3.82
N PRO A 24 32.29 -3.80 4.25
CA PRO A 24 32.99 -3.00 5.27
C PRO A 24 33.19 -1.57 4.79
N LEU A 25 32.91 -0.59 5.65
CA LEU A 25 33.18 0.81 5.35
C LEU A 25 34.67 1.02 5.05
N GLY A 26 34.97 1.74 3.97
CA GLY A 26 36.34 2.06 3.57
C GLY A 26 36.99 1.02 2.65
N VAL A 27 36.32 -0.10 2.35
CA VAL A 27 36.85 -1.09 1.36
C VAL A 27 37.02 -0.48 -0.03
N ASP A 28 36.18 0.49 -0.37
CA ASP A 28 36.19 1.20 -1.65
C ASP A 28 36.97 2.53 -1.57
N ALA A 29 37.65 2.81 -0.45
CA ALA A 29 38.44 4.03 -0.26
C ALA A 29 39.69 4.02 -1.16
N GLY A 30 40.01 5.18 -1.75
CA GLY A 30 41.19 5.36 -2.60
C GLY A 30 41.00 4.96 -4.06
N GLN A 31 39.79 4.55 -4.46
CA GLN A 31 39.43 4.47 -5.87
C GLN A 31 39.35 5.89 -6.47
N LYS A 32 39.82 6.05 -7.72
CA LYS A 32 39.63 7.30 -8.48
C LYS A 32 38.13 7.55 -8.69
N GLU A 33 37.74 8.77 -9.07
CA GLU A 33 36.37 9.03 -9.55
C GLU A 33 36.04 8.04 -10.69
N LEU A 34 35.17 7.09 -10.38
CA LEU A 34 34.66 6.05 -11.26
C LEU A 34 33.15 6.21 -11.36
N SER A 35 32.60 5.85 -12.51
CA SER A 35 31.14 5.75 -12.65
C SER A 35 30.62 4.64 -11.74
N VAL A 36 29.66 4.98 -10.88
CA VAL A 36 28.97 3.98 -10.04
C VAL A 36 27.99 3.19 -10.89
N THR A 37 28.10 1.87 -10.89
CA THR A 37 27.14 0.97 -11.53
C THR A 37 25.86 0.86 -10.68
N THR A 38 24.76 0.41 -11.29
CA THR A 38 23.50 0.19 -10.56
C THR A 38 23.66 -0.79 -9.40
N THR A 39 24.45 -1.85 -9.60
CA THR A 39 24.73 -2.84 -8.56
C THR A 39 25.52 -2.25 -7.39
N GLU A 40 26.47 -1.34 -7.66
CA GLU A 40 27.23 -0.66 -6.61
C GLU A 40 26.39 0.36 -5.84
N ALA A 41 25.38 0.95 -6.48
CA ALA A 41 24.44 1.86 -5.82
C ALA A 41 23.51 1.16 -4.81
N GLU A 42 23.33 -0.16 -4.91
CA GLU A 42 22.51 -0.96 -4.00
C GLU A 42 23.30 -1.49 -2.78
N VAL A 43 24.61 -1.21 -2.70
CA VAL A 43 25.46 -1.67 -1.61
C VAL A 43 25.40 -0.71 -0.43
N SER A 44 25.10 -1.25 0.74
CA SER A 44 25.21 -0.56 2.02
C SER A 44 26.54 -0.88 2.71
N TYR A 45 26.96 -0.05 3.65
CA TYR A 45 28.21 -0.24 4.39
C TYR A 45 27.97 -0.49 5.87
N TYR A 46 28.84 -1.26 6.50
CA TYR A 46 28.85 -1.50 7.94
C TYR A 46 30.21 -1.17 8.56
N GLN A 47 30.23 -0.96 9.88
CA GLN A 47 31.43 -0.66 10.64
C GLN A 47 31.57 -1.64 11.81
N GLY A 48 32.82 -1.92 12.21
CA GLY A 48 33.11 -2.86 13.29
C GLY A 48 32.95 -4.32 12.87
N GLU A 49 32.59 -5.16 13.83
CA GLU A 49 32.63 -6.62 13.70
C GLU A 49 31.29 -7.26 13.25
N GLY A 50 30.25 -6.47 12.97
CA GLY A 50 28.94 -7.02 12.64
C GLY A 50 27.97 -6.04 11.97
N LEU A 51 26.80 -6.57 11.61
CA LEU A 51 25.70 -5.82 11.00
C LEU A 51 24.66 -5.42 12.05
N LEU A 52 24.32 -4.13 12.09
CA LEU A 52 23.17 -3.64 12.83
C LEU A 52 21.94 -3.69 11.92
N LEU A 53 21.10 -4.70 12.11
CA LEU A 53 19.96 -4.98 11.21
C LEU A 53 18.66 -4.29 11.62
N GLU A 54 18.61 -3.59 12.76
CA GLU A 54 17.35 -3.01 13.28
C GLU A 54 16.68 -2.10 12.26
N ASP A 55 17.42 -1.13 11.71
CA ASP A 55 16.89 -0.17 10.75
C ASP A 55 16.52 -0.85 9.43
N ALA A 56 17.40 -1.73 8.92
CA ALA A 56 17.15 -2.47 7.69
C ALA A 56 15.87 -3.32 7.78
N VAL A 57 15.69 -4.07 8.87
CA VAL A 57 14.49 -4.88 9.10
C VAL A 57 13.26 -3.98 9.23
N ARG A 58 13.35 -2.88 9.99
CA ARG A 58 12.24 -1.91 10.13
C ARG A 58 11.79 -1.38 8.77
N GLU A 59 12.72 -0.95 7.92
CA GLU A 59 12.44 -0.48 6.56
C GLU A 59 11.76 -1.56 5.72
N GLN A 60 12.29 -2.78 5.72
CA GLN A 60 11.71 -3.87 4.93
C GLN A 60 10.30 -4.24 5.39
N VAL A 61 10.02 -4.18 6.69
CA VAL A 61 8.67 -4.37 7.25
C VAL A 61 7.75 -3.24 6.79
N LEU A 62 8.17 -1.98 6.91
CA LEU A 62 7.36 -0.83 6.47
C LEU A 62 7.01 -0.91 4.99
N LEU A 63 7.95 -1.33 4.14
CA LEU A 63 7.74 -1.55 2.71
C LEU A 63 6.86 -2.77 2.40
N ALA A 64 6.79 -3.76 3.29
CA ALA A 64 5.95 -4.94 3.13
C ALA A 64 4.49 -4.70 3.55
N LEU A 65 4.23 -3.67 4.36
CA LEU A 65 2.87 -3.36 4.80
C LEU A 65 2.02 -2.85 3.61
N PRO A 66 0.80 -3.37 3.44
CA PRO A 66 -0.09 -2.86 2.41
C PRO A 66 -0.56 -1.45 2.75
N LEU A 67 -0.70 -0.60 1.72
CA LEU A 67 -1.25 0.76 1.90
C LEU A 67 -2.70 0.76 2.37
N LYS A 68 -3.49 -0.24 1.96
CA LYS A 68 -4.90 -0.43 2.34
C LYS A 68 -5.19 -1.92 2.45
N VAL A 69 -6.04 -2.27 3.42
CA VAL A 69 -6.56 -3.63 3.59
C VAL A 69 -8.08 -3.64 3.61
N ILE A 70 -8.67 -4.74 3.17
CA ILE A 70 -10.10 -5.02 3.30
C ILE A 70 -10.28 -6.25 4.18
N CYS A 71 -11.30 -6.26 5.03
CA CYS A 71 -11.55 -7.38 5.96
C CYS A 71 -11.98 -8.65 5.23
N ARG A 72 -12.50 -8.52 4.01
CA ARG A 72 -12.89 -9.58 3.06
C ARG A 72 -13.20 -8.97 1.70
N GLU A 73 -13.22 -9.79 0.66
CA GLU A 73 -13.42 -9.36 -0.74
C GLU A 73 -14.75 -8.64 -0.97
N ASP A 74 -15.82 -9.11 -0.34
CA ASP A 74 -17.19 -8.61 -0.49
C ASP A 74 -17.58 -7.55 0.56
N CYS A 75 -16.61 -6.95 1.26
CA CYS A 75 -16.88 -5.94 2.29
C CYS A 75 -17.66 -4.75 1.70
N LYS A 76 -18.88 -4.54 2.18
CA LYS A 76 -19.82 -3.50 1.73
C LYS A 76 -19.47 -2.10 2.25
N GLY A 77 -18.62 -2.03 3.28
CA GLY A 77 -18.14 -0.79 3.87
C GLY A 77 -19.18 -0.03 4.69
N LEU A 78 -18.90 1.24 4.94
CA LEU A 78 -19.82 2.16 5.61
C LEU A 78 -20.71 2.87 4.59
N CYS A 79 -21.95 3.18 4.98
CA CYS A 79 -22.79 4.11 4.24
C CYS A 79 -22.11 5.48 4.15
N PRO A 80 -21.92 6.07 2.96
CA PRO A 80 -21.24 7.36 2.81
C PRO A 80 -22.03 8.53 3.39
N HIS A 81 -23.33 8.34 3.69
CA HIS A 81 -24.20 9.38 4.22
C HIS A 81 -24.32 9.34 5.76
N CYS A 82 -24.50 8.16 6.34
CA CYS A 82 -24.75 8.02 7.78
C CYS A 82 -23.68 7.22 8.55
N GLY A 83 -22.68 6.66 7.88
CA GLY A 83 -21.62 5.89 8.52
C GLY A 83 -22.01 4.50 9.02
N LYS A 84 -23.26 4.07 8.81
CA LYS A 84 -23.73 2.73 9.21
C LYS A 84 -22.97 1.63 8.46
N ASN A 85 -22.57 0.57 9.18
CA ASN A 85 -21.83 -0.54 8.57
C ASN A 85 -22.76 -1.43 7.75
N LEU A 86 -22.61 -1.38 6.42
CA LEU A 86 -23.47 -2.07 5.45
C LEU A 86 -23.28 -3.60 5.46
N ASN A 87 -22.25 -4.07 6.16
CA ASN A 87 -22.01 -5.48 6.38
C ASN A 87 -22.96 -6.09 7.42
N THR A 88 -23.43 -5.30 8.38
CA THR A 88 -24.24 -5.77 9.51
C THR A 88 -25.70 -5.37 9.37
N GLU A 89 -25.98 -4.25 8.70
CA GLU A 89 -27.33 -3.73 8.56
C GLU A 89 -27.46 -2.81 7.34
N GLN A 90 -28.68 -2.62 6.86
CA GLN A 90 -28.98 -1.67 5.79
C GLN A 90 -29.22 -0.27 6.37
N CYS A 91 -28.80 0.75 5.63
CA CYS A 91 -29.16 2.14 5.92
C CYS A 91 -30.49 2.51 5.27
N SER A 92 -31.21 3.47 5.87
CA SER A 92 -32.43 4.07 5.29
C SER A 92 -32.16 5.43 4.65
N CYS A 93 -30.91 5.72 4.27
CA CYS A 93 -30.58 6.95 3.56
C CYS A 93 -31.27 6.94 2.19
N ALA A 94 -31.83 8.08 1.79
CA ALA A 94 -32.39 8.23 0.45
C ALA A 94 -31.29 7.99 -0.60
N GLU A 95 -31.65 7.41 -1.74
CA GLU A 95 -30.74 7.35 -2.87
C GLU A 95 -30.35 8.79 -3.26
N PRO A 96 -29.05 9.04 -3.48
CA PRO A 96 -28.63 10.35 -3.95
C PRO A 96 -29.34 10.67 -5.26
N LEU A 97 -29.93 11.86 -5.33
CA LEU A 97 -30.45 12.42 -6.57
C LEU A 97 -29.38 12.29 -7.65
N GLU A 98 -29.79 11.81 -8.83
CA GLU A 98 -28.92 11.61 -9.97
C GLU A 98 -28.10 12.89 -10.22
N ASP A 99 -26.77 12.79 -10.09
CA ASP A 99 -25.93 13.98 -10.17
C ASP A 99 -25.96 14.51 -11.60
N PRO A 100 -26.43 15.76 -11.82
CA PRO A 100 -26.67 16.29 -13.17
C PRO A 100 -25.40 16.35 -14.02
N ARG A 101 -24.20 16.33 -13.41
CA ARG A 101 -22.91 16.26 -14.12
C ARG A 101 -22.76 14.97 -14.95
N TRP A 102 -23.49 13.92 -14.61
CA TRP A 102 -23.44 12.61 -15.26
C TRP A 102 -24.53 12.42 -16.34
N SER A 103 -25.38 13.43 -16.56
CA SER A 103 -26.47 13.37 -17.56
C SER A 103 -25.99 12.94 -18.95
N ALA A 104 -24.86 13.47 -19.42
CA ALA A 104 -24.28 13.11 -20.71
C ALA A 104 -23.89 11.62 -20.83
N LEU A 105 -23.45 10.98 -19.73
CA LEU A 105 -23.13 9.55 -19.75
C LEU A 105 -24.39 8.67 -19.82
N LYS A 106 -25.52 9.15 -19.28
CA LYS A 106 -26.81 8.47 -19.38
C LYS A 106 -27.27 8.37 -20.83
N GLU A 107 -27.11 9.45 -21.59
CA GLU A 107 -27.40 9.46 -23.03
C GLU A 107 -26.52 8.48 -23.81
N ILE A 108 -25.25 8.37 -23.45
CA ILE A 108 -24.31 7.42 -24.08
C ILE A 108 -24.71 5.97 -23.74
N ARG A 109 -25.01 5.67 -22.47
CA ARG A 109 -25.45 4.32 -22.05
C ARG A 109 -26.70 3.86 -22.81
N ASN A 110 -27.70 4.74 -22.95
CA ASN A 110 -28.94 4.42 -23.66
C ASN A 110 -28.70 4.07 -25.15
N LYS A 111 -27.65 4.61 -25.76
CA LYS A 111 -27.23 4.31 -27.14
C LYS A 111 -26.45 3.00 -27.27
N LEU A 112 -25.88 2.48 -26.18
CA LEU A 112 -25.11 1.22 -26.15
C LEU A 112 -25.98 -0.01 -25.82
N GLU A 113 -27.16 0.22 -25.24
CA GLU A 113 -28.14 -0.82 -24.92
C GLU A 113 -29.08 -1.17 -26.11
N HIS A 114 -28.88 -0.49 -27.25
CA HIS A 114 -29.51 -0.76 -28.55
C HIS A 114 -28.43 -1.14 -29.57
#